data_AF-A0A645I1C8-F1
#
_entry.id   AF-A0A645I1C8-F1
#
_cell.length_a   1.000
_cell.length_b   1.000
_cell.length_c   1.000
_cell.angle_alpha   90.00
_cell.angle_beta   90.00
_cell.angle_gamma   90.00
#
_symmetry.space_group_name_H-M   'P 1'
#
loop_
_entity.id
_entity.type
_entity.pdbx_description
1 polymer ?
#
loop_
_entity_poly.entity_id
_entity_poly.type
_entity_poly.pdbx_seq_one_letter_code
_entity_poly.pdbx_strand_id
1 'polypeptide(L)'
;MYGAICDLLDARSQLSLGVICHQPLNMLIRDPHRLNDDECRYAMNTATHLDFLIYHRISRKAVLAIEVDGFHFHKQGTAQYNRDRMKDHILQLYKIPAFRFSTNGSGEIEKIAQALDAYAQMK
;
A
#
# COMPACT_ATOMS: atom_id res chain seq x y z
N MET A 1 0.83 10.51 -9.96
CA MET A 1 0.42 9.94 -8.65
C MET A 1 1.20 10.56 -7.49
N TYR A 2 2.52 10.35 -7.38
CA TYR A 2 3.32 10.83 -6.22
C TYR A 2 3.10 12.30 -5.85
N GLY A 3 3.28 13.24 -6.80
CA GLY A 3 3.12 14.67 -6.52
C GLY A 3 1.73 15.02 -5.96
N ALA A 4 0.67 14.45 -6.54
CA ALA A 4 -0.69 14.64 -6.04
C ALA A 4 -0.91 14.05 -4.64
N ILE A 5 -0.25 12.94 -4.29
CA ILE A 5 -0.26 12.43 -2.91
C ILE A 5 0.47 13.42 -1.99
N CYS A 6 1.62 13.96 -2.39
CA CYS A 6 2.32 14.99 -1.60
C CYS A 6 1.41 16.20 -1.35
N ASP A 7 0.80 16.77 -2.39
CA ASP A 7 -0.11 17.91 -2.29
C ASP A 7 -1.28 17.60 -1.31
N LEU A 8 -1.82 16.39 -1.40
CA LEU A 8 -2.90 15.91 -0.53
C LEU A 8 -2.48 15.80 0.94
N LEU A 9 -1.27 15.34 1.19
CA LEU A 9 -0.69 15.23 2.54
C LEU A 9 -0.31 16.60 3.10
N ASP A 10 0.20 17.52 2.28
CA ASP A 10 0.56 18.88 2.69
C ASP A 10 -0.68 19.69 3.07
N ALA A 11 -1.78 19.53 2.34
CA ALA A 11 -3.10 20.06 2.71
C ALA A 11 -3.64 19.49 4.04
N ARG A 12 -3.02 18.44 4.59
CA ARG A 12 -3.36 17.76 5.85
C ARG A 12 -2.17 17.67 6.81
N SER A 13 -1.33 18.69 6.84
CA SER A 13 -0.09 18.73 7.64
C SER A 13 -0.29 18.33 9.12
N GLN A 14 -1.45 18.63 9.71
CA GLN A 14 -1.84 18.24 11.07
C GLN A 14 -1.82 16.72 11.32
N LEU A 15 -1.98 15.89 10.28
CA LEU A 15 -1.98 14.44 10.41
C LEU A 15 -0.57 13.85 10.56
N SER A 16 0.47 14.65 10.31
CA SER A 16 1.89 14.25 10.37
C SER A 16 2.18 13.02 9.51
N LEU A 17 1.64 13.00 8.29
CA LEU A 17 1.79 11.89 7.35
C LEU A 17 2.88 12.18 6.31
N GLY A 18 3.52 11.12 5.83
CA GLY A 18 4.46 11.14 4.70
C GLY A 18 4.15 10.03 3.73
N VAL A 19 4.75 10.09 2.54
CA VAL A 19 4.67 9.05 1.52
C VAL A 19 6.08 8.61 1.11
N ILE A 20 6.26 7.32 0.87
CA ILE A 20 7.49 6.72 0.30
C ILE A 20 7.09 5.96 -0.96
N CYS A 21 7.89 6.09 -2.01
CA CYS A 21 7.78 5.27 -3.23
C CYS A 21 8.59 3.98 -3.07
N HIS A 22 8.13 2.91 -3.73
CA HIS A 22 8.86 1.65 -3.85
C HIS A 22 9.30 1.13 -2.47
N GLN A 23 8.35 1.03 -1.55
CA GLN A 23 8.60 0.56 -0.19
C GLN A 23 8.80 -0.97 -0.20
N PRO A 24 9.96 -1.51 0.21
CA PRO A 24 10.14 -2.95 0.31
C PRO A 24 9.11 -3.57 1.28
N LEU A 25 8.44 -4.64 0.85
CA LEU A 25 7.37 -5.27 1.62
C LEU A 25 7.91 -5.92 2.90
N ASN A 26 9.10 -6.51 2.84
CA ASN A 26 9.77 -7.15 3.99
C ASN A 26 9.93 -6.21 5.19
N MET A 27 10.13 -4.91 4.97
CA MET A 27 10.25 -3.91 6.05
C MET A 27 8.95 -3.67 6.82
N LEU A 28 7.80 -4.14 6.30
CA LEU A 28 6.51 -4.06 6.96
C LEU A 28 6.18 -5.31 7.77
N ILE A 29 6.95 -6.38 7.60
CA ILE A 29 6.74 -7.68 8.23
C ILE A 29 7.38 -7.69 9.62
N ARG A 30 6.56 -7.44 10.65
CA ARG A 30 7.02 -7.44 12.05
C ARG A 30 7.10 -8.82 12.69
N ASP A 31 6.23 -9.74 12.25
CA ASP A 31 6.11 -11.10 12.80
C ASP A 31 5.87 -12.11 11.66
N PRO A 32 6.95 -12.67 11.07
CA PRO A 32 6.85 -13.58 9.94
C PRO A 32 6.00 -14.83 10.19
N HIS A 33 5.77 -15.22 11.45
CA HIS A 33 4.96 -16.40 11.79
C HIS A 33 3.47 -16.25 11.44
N ARG A 34 3.03 -15.04 11.11
CA ARG A 34 1.68 -14.78 10.60
C ARG A 34 1.51 -15.18 9.13
N LEU A 35 2.60 -15.37 8.41
CA LEU A 35 2.62 -15.72 6.99
C LEU A 35 2.72 -17.22 6.82
N ASN A 36 2.12 -17.74 5.75
CA ASN A 36 2.46 -19.09 5.28
C ASN A 36 3.84 -19.09 4.58
N ASP A 37 4.37 -20.27 4.26
CA ASP A 37 5.70 -20.41 3.66
C ASP A 37 5.85 -19.67 2.32
N ASP A 38 4.80 -19.67 1.48
CA ASP A 38 4.80 -18.98 0.19
C ASP A 38 4.81 -17.46 0.37
N GLU A 39 3.96 -16.95 1.26
CA GLU A 39 3.89 -15.55 1.62
C GLU A 39 5.18 -15.06 2.26
N CYS A 40 5.80 -15.87 3.12
CA CYS A 40 7.06 -15.54 3.75
C CYS A 40 8.15 -15.41 2.68
N ARG A 41 8.29 -16.38 1.77
CA ARG A 41 9.25 -16.30 0.65
C ARG A 41 9.00 -15.07 -0.24
N TYR A 42 7.75 -14.80 -0.56
CA TYR A 42 7.37 -13.67 -1.41
C TYR A 42 7.62 -12.32 -0.73
N ALA A 43 7.21 -12.16 0.53
CA ALA A 43 7.38 -10.93 1.30
C ALA A 43 8.85 -10.63 1.58
N MET A 44 9.67 -11.65 1.85
CA MET A 44 11.10 -11.50 2.14
C MET A 44 11.96 -11.24 0.91
N ASN A 45 11.43 -11.44 -0.30
CA ASN A 45 12.14 -11.11 -1.52
C ASN A 45 12.33 -9.59 -1.63
N THR A 46 13.58 -9.14 -1.73
CA THR A 46 13.94 -7.71 -1.81
C THR A 46 13.44 -7.02 -3.07
N ALA A 47 13.02 -7.77 -4.09
CA ALA A 47 12.40 -7.21 -5.29
C ALA A 47 10.88 -6.94 -5.10
N THR A 48 10.28 -7.37 -4.00
CA THR A 48 8.87 -7.18 -3.70
C THR A 48 8.64 -5.85 -2.99
N HIS A 49 7.92 -4.94 -3.68
CA HIS A 49 7.68 -3.59 -3.20
C HIS A 49 6.19 -3.25 -3.25
N LEU A 50 5.80 -2.28 -2.42
CA LEU A 50 4.61 -1.47 -2.62
C LEU A 50 4.99 -0.24 -3.46
N ASP A 51 4.14 0.15 -4.40
CA ASP A 51 4.41 1.36 -5.21
C ASP A 51 4.46 2.61 -4.35
N PHE A 52 3.49 2.78 -3.44
CA PHE A 52 3.50 3.84 -2.44
C PHE A 52 3.05 3.34 -1.06
N LEU A 53 3.68 3.87 -0.02
CA LEU A 53 3.23 3.73 1.35
C LEU A 53 3.06 5.09 2.00
N ILE A 54 1.83 5.40 2.42
CA ILE A 54 1.56 6.50 3.33
C ILE A 54 1.79 6.01 4.76
N TYR A 55 2.55 6.77 5.53
CA TYR A 55 2.94 6.43 6.89
C TYR A 55 2.89 7.64 7.81
N HIS A 56 2.80 7.39 9.11
CA HIS A 56 2.92 8.43 10.12
C HIS A 56 4.39 8.78 10.37
N ARG A 57 4.78 10.06 10.22
CA ARG A 57 6.19 10.50 10.25
C ARG A 57 6.90 10.18 11.57
N ILE A 58 6.22 10.36 12.70
CA ILE A 58 6.79 10.13 14.03
C ILE A 58 6.83 8.63 14.38
N SER A 59 5.66 7.98 14.46
CA SER A 59 5.55 6.56 14.87
C SER A 59 6.00 5.55 13.82
N ARG A 60 6.28 5.99 12.59
CA ARG A 60 6.59 5.13 11.43
C ARG A 60 5.52 4.08 11.12
N LYS A 61 4.31 4.22 11.66
CA LYS A 61 3.19 3.30 11.43
C LYS A 61 2.73 3.44 9.97
N ALA A 62 2.60 2.31 9.27
CA ALA A 62 1.93 2.22 7.98
C ALA A 62 0.46 2.64 8.12
N VAL A 63 -0.01 3.53 7.25
CA VAL A 63 -1.36 4.08 7.26
C VAL A 63 -2.17 3.58 6.08
N LEU A 64 -1.61 3.66 4.86
CA LEU A 64 -2.29 3.23 3.64
C LEU A 64 -1.24 2.79 2.61
N ALA A 65 -1.37 1.57 2.11
CA ALA A 65 -0.61 1.06 0.96
C ALA A 65 -1.36 1.41 -0.34
N ILE A 66 -0.62 1.73 -1.40
CA ILE A 66 -1.18 2.02 -2.72
C ILE A 66 -0.35 1.29 -3.78
N GLU A 67 -1.04 0.58 -4.67
CA GLU A 67 -0.52 -0.14 -5.83
C GLU A 67 -1.12 0.43 -7.11
N VAL A 68 -0.33 0.47 -8.18
CA VAL A 68 -0.76 0.94 -9.50
C VAL A 68 -0.44 -0.13 -10.53
N ASP A 69 -1.50 -0.75 -11.05
CA ASP A 69 -1.35 -1.84 -12.00
C ASP A 69 -1.61 -1.43 -13.44
N GLY A 70 -0.80 -1.99 -14.34
CA GLY A 70 -1.02 -1.87 -15.77
C GLY A 70 -2.30 -2.58 -16.22
N PHE A 71 -3.08 -1.90 -17.06
CA PHE A 71 -4.36 -2.36 -17.61
C PHE A 71 -4.38 -3.80 -18.17
N HIS A 72 -3.25 -4.30 -18.70
CA HIS A 72 -3.20 -5.58 -19.42
C HIS A 72 -3.06 -6.84 -18.53
N PHE A 73 -2.87 -6.72 -17.21
CA PHE A 73 -2.28 -7.81 -16.41
C PHE A 73 -3.16 -8.47 -15.34
N HIS A 74 -4.48 -8.26 -15.31
CA HIS A 74 -5.38 -8.90 -14.33
C HIS A 74 -6.22 -10.03 -14.90
N LYS A 75 -5.56 -11.10 -15.36
CA LYS A 75 -6.27 -12.35 -15.68
C LYS A 75 -6.00 -13.39 -14.60
N GLN A 76 -7.08 -13.97 -14.06
CA GLN A 76 -7.01 -15.11 -13.17
C GLN A 76 -6.17 -16.22 -13.84
N GLY A 77 -5.28 -16.84 -13.07
CA GLY A 77 -4.35 -17.85 -13.57
C GLY A 77 -2.99 -17.31 -14.04
N THR A 78 -2.76 -16.00 -13.98
CA THR A 78 -1.42 -15.43 -14.23
C THR A 78 -0.56 -15.40 -12.95
N ALA A 79 0.76 -15.44 -13.11
CA ALA A 79 1.70 -15.27 -12.00
C ALA A 79 1.51 -13.91 -11.29
N GLN A 80 1.19 -12.85 -12.05
CA GLN A 80 0.90 -11.53 -11.51
C GLN A 80 -0.32 -11.56 -10.58
N TYR A 81 -1.43 -12.16 -11.03
CA TYR A 81 -2.63 -12.30 -10.21
C TYR A 81 -2.37 -13.01 -8.88
N ASN A 82 -1.56 -14.07 -8.89
CA ASN A 82 -1.20 -14.78 -7.66
C ASN A 82 -0.34 -13.93 -6.72
N ARG A 83 0.64 -13.19 -7.27
CA ARG A 83 1.47 -12.26 -6.48
C ARG A 83 0.63 -11.14 -5.86
N ASP A 84 -0.30 -10.58 -6.63
CA ASP A 84 -1.19 -9.52 -6.16
C ASP A 84 -2.09 -10.01 -5.02
N ARG A 85 -2.72 -11.17 -5.18
CA ARG A 85 -3.51 -11.79 -4.09
C ARG A 85 -2.70 -12.04 -2.83
N MET A 86 -1.46 -12.50 -3.00
CA MET A 86 -0.56 -12.78 -1.88
C MET A 86 -0.20 -11.48 -1.15
N LYS A 87 0.14 -10.44 -1.91
CA LYS A 87 0.44 -9.09 -1.38
C LYS A 87 -0.76 -8.50 -0.64
N ASP A 88 -1.95 -8.60 -1.21
CA ASP A 88 -3.19 -8.10 -0.61
C ASP A 88 -3.49 -8.84 0.72
N HIS A 89 -3.33 -10.17 0.74
CA HIS A 89 -3.52 -10.96 1.96
C HIS A 89 -2.48 -10.63 3.04
N ILE A 90 -1.21 -10.45 2.67
CA ILE A 90 -0.16 -10.00 3.58
C ILE A 90 -0.54 -8.66 4.22
N LEU A 91 -0.91 -7.66 3.40
CA LEU A 91 -1.31 -6.34 3.91
C LEU A 91 -2.50 -6.43 4.88
N GLN A 92 -3.47 -7.30 4.58
CA GLN A 92 -4.60 -7.58 5.48
C GLN A 92 -4.15 -8.17 6.83
N LEU A 93 -3.25 -9.16 6.83
CA LEU A 93 -2.71 -9.77 8.06
C LEU A 93 -2.02 -8.74 8.97
N TYR A 94 -1.30 -7.79 8.37
CA TYR A 94 -0.65 -6.68 9.07
C TYR A 94 -1.55 -5.48 9.34
N LYS A 95 -2.84 -5.58 8.99
CA LYS A 95 -3.86 -4.53 9.19
C LYS A 95 -3.47 -3.21 8.52
N ILE A 96 -2.88 -3.29 7.33
CA ILE A 96 -2.53 -2.13 6.51
C ILE A 96 -3.62 -2.03 5.42
N PRO A 97 -4.48 -0.99 5.46
CA PRO A 97 -5.41 -0.71 4.38
C PRO A 97 -4.65 -0.56 3.06
N ALA A 98 -5.24 -1.03 1.97
CA ALA A 98 -4.60 -1.01 0.66
C ALA A 98 -5.58 -0.58 -0.43
N PHE A 99 -5.09 0.25 -1.36
CA PHE A 99 -5.77 0.51 -2.62
C PHE A 99 -4.93 0.01 -3.79
N ARG A 100 -5.62 -0.47 -4.82
CA ARG A 100 -5.04 -0.92 -6.07
C ARG A 100 -5.77 -0.23 -7.21
N PHE A 101 -5.03 0.57 -7.97
CA PHE A 101 -5.57 1.40 -9.04
C PHE A 101 -5.08 0.91 -10.39
N SER A 102 -5.94 0.94 -11.40
CA SER A 102 -5.51 0.68 -12.78
C SER A 102 -4.92 1.95 -13.40
N THR A 103 -3.95 1.81 -14.29
CA THR A 103 -3.33 2.95 -14.99
C THR A 103 -4.29 3.75 -15.89
N ASN A 104 -5.44 3.18 -16.22
CA ASN A 104 -6.50 3.83 -17.01
C ASN A 104 -7.73 4.19 -16.16
N GLY A 105 -7.60 4.12 -14.84
CA GLY A 105 -8.63 4.54 -13.91
C GLY A 105 -8.74 6.06 -13.81
N SER A 106 -9.69 6.49 -12.99
CA SER A 106 -9.80 7.85 -12.50
C SER A 106 -10.40 7.83 -11.09
N GLY A 107 -10.23 8.93 -10.36
CA GLY A 107 -10.77 9.06 -9.00
C GLY A 107 -9.85 8.53 -7.90
N GLU A 108 -8.58 8.24 -8.21
CA GLU A 108 -7.62 7.67 -7.26
C GLU A 108 -7.33 8.62 -6.10
N ILE A 109 -7.11 9.91 -6.41
CA ILE A 109 -6.79 10.92 -5.41
C ILE A 109 -7.97 11.17 -4.48
N GLU A 110 -9.20 11.18 -5.00
CA GLU A 110 -10.43 11.31 -4.23
C GLU A 110 -10.60 10.13 -3.26
N LYS A 111 -10.34 8.90 -3.70
CA LYS A 111 -10.40 7.71 -2.83
C LYS A 111 -9.33 7.76 -1.74
N ILE A 112 -8.11 8.17 -2.08
CA ILE A 112 -7.04 8.36 -1.09
C ILE A 112 -7.45 9.45 -0.10
N ALA A 113 -7.98 10.58 -0.55
CA ALA A 113 -8.43 11.68 0.29
C ALA A 113 -9.50 11.20 1.30
N GLN A 114 -10.52 10.49 0.84
CA GLN A 114 -11.57 9.91 1.68
C GLN A 114 -11.01 8.97 2.75
N ALA A 115 -10.04 8.12 2.39
CA ALA A 115 -9.39 7.23 3.35
C ALA A 115 -8.58 8.00 4.40
N LEU A 116 -7.90 9.08 4.01
CA LEU A 116 -7.17 9.93 4.95
C LEU A 116 -8.08 10.73 5.87
N ASP A 117 -9.23 11.19 5.37
CA ASP A 117 -10.24 11.89 6.17
C ASP A 117 -10.88 10.94 7.19
N ALA A 118 -11.18 9.70 6.79
CA ALA A 118 -11.62 8.65 7.72
C ALA A 118 -10.55 8.31 8.77
N TYR A 119 -9.28 8.21 8.36
CA TYR A 119 -8.16 8.00 9.29
C TYR A 119 -8.04 9.13 10.32
N ALA A 120 -8.29 10.38 9.92
CA ALA A 120 -8.27 11.53 10.83
C ALA A 120 -9.35 11.45 11.92
N GLN A 121 -10.51 10.87 11.61
CA GLN A 121 -11.62 10.68 12.55
C GLN A 121 -11.41 9.51 13.53
N MET A 122 -10.54 8.56 13.19
CA MET A 122 -10.21 7.40 14.02
C MET A 122 -9.08 7.65 15.03
N LYS A 123 -8.45 8.82 14.99
CA LYS A 123 -7.38 9.22 15.92
C LYS A 123 -7.93 9.70 17.26
#